data_AF-A0A8J2B1N2-F1
#
_entry.id   AF-A0A8J2B1N2-F1
#
_cell.length_a   1.000
_cell.length_b   1.000
_cell.length_c   1.000
_cell.angle_alpha   90.00
_cell.angle_beta   90.00
_cell.angle_gamma   90.00
#
_symmetry.space_group_name_H-M   'P 1'
#
loop_
_entity.id
_entity.type
_entity.pdbx_description
1 polymer ?
#
loop_
_entity_poly.entity_id
_entity_poly.type
_entity_poly.pdbx_seq_one_letter_code
_entity_poly.pdbx_strand_id
1 'polypeptide(L)'
;MNLSATTLLRVLVRESGFAENGRLELDETIHKECIRPLFECPFFQQSAHSENLASQLALHAKYSLEFLFNEGLIDASGQPIGLAGLVAFSFEAEPANMVLNRLLRSGALHAYLKKAKKSEVKDQRSTWATTQLLGVLGHFFFAKRKMSGVRPRITRRKHLPSKLSPALPPLPENIKAEVERYNHDVEKTYMNYIWSTCASKKYLDAGAGKPSDYRLPLTQVKCLENPRAEFQKGLMNPTGAFGKFLSGTRSKLKARSMFSGMLGLSDHFKGHRDAVMNVRTSVAKVDMNSIPVIDVDEPRNSYLLDFLAHGQLKLLTGDNGLSQTEAFASLAAFLNSIKMIESALQQIVPEQKAKDSKKNGDIVLSTLCDLIAELSAALKRV
;
A
#
# COMPACT_ATOMS: atom_id res chain seq x y z
N MET A 1 2.20 16.02 2.61
CA MET A 1 2.76 14.66 2.77
C MET A 1 1.74 13.90 3.61
N ASN A 2 1.18 12.80 3.10
CA ASN A 2 0.43 11.92 3.98
C ASN A 2 1.44 11.18 4.88
N LEU A 3 1.10 10.94 6.15
CA LEU A 3 1.98 10.20 7.06
C LEU A 3 2.02 8.74 6.64
N SER A 4 2.87 8.41 5.69
CA SER A 4 2.92 7.05 5.16
C SER A 4 3.55 6.11 6.18
N ALA A 5 3.24 4.80 6.11
CA ALA A 5 3.87 3.83 7.00
C ALA A 5 5.40 3.80 6.81
N THR A 6 5.87 4.02 5.58
CA THR A 6 7.30 4.15 5.30
C THR A 6 7.91 5.38 5.96
N THR A 7 7.17 6.49 6.06
CA THR A 7 7.65 7.72 6.72
C THR A 7 7.93 7.46 8.19
N LEU A 8 7.02 6.76 8.88
CA LEU A 8 7.24 6.35 10.27
C LEU A 8 8.44 5.41 10.39
N LEU A 9 8.54 4.42 9.50
CA LEU A 9 9.67 3.49 9.49
C LEU A 9 11.01 4.21 9.30
N ARG A 10 11.07 5.23 8.43
CA ARG A 10 12.29 6.04 8.23
C ARG A 10 12.70 6.81 9.47
N VAL A 11 11.73 7.34 10.23
CA VAL A 11 12.01 7.96 11.52
C VAL A 11 12.62 6.92 12.46
N LEU A 12 12.01 5.74 12.58
CA LEU A 12 12.52 4.66 13.44
C LEU A 12 13.93 4.18 13.05
N VAL A 13 14.19 3.97 11.75
CA VAL A 13 15.52 3.59 11.22
C VAL A 13 16.57 4.66 11.49
N ARG A 14 16.18 5.93 11.42
CA ARG A 14 17.08 7.04 11.74
C ARG A 14 17.39 7.10 13.24
N GLU A 15 16.39 6.92 14.10
CA GLU A 15 16.57 6.88 15.55
C GLU A 15 17.47 5.72 15.98
N SER A 16 17.24 4.51 15.46
CA SER A 16 18.06 3.34 15.78
C SER A 16 19.51 3.53 15.33
N GLY A 17 19.71 4.11 14.14
CA GLY A 17 21.05 4.42 13.63
C GLY A 17 21.80 5.49 14.45
N PHE A 18 21.08 6.41 15.11
CA PHE A 18 21.69 7.36 16.05
C PHE A 18 22.09 6.68 17.37
N ALA A 19 21.27 5.78 17.89
CA ALA A 19 21.55 5.03 19.11
C ALA A 19 22.81 4.13 18.96
N GLU A 20 23.04 3.54 17.79
CA GLU A 20 24.20 2.68 17.53
C GLU A 20 25.51 3.45 17.28
N ASN A 21 25.46 4.64 16.67
CA ASN A 21 26.66 5.36 16.23
C ASN A 21 27.24 6.34 17.26
N GLY A 22 26.66 6.45 18.46
CA GLY A 22 27.19 7.24 19.59
C GLY A 22 27.48 8.71 19.27
N ARG A 23 26.93 9.26 18.17
CA ARG A 23 27.23 10.60 17.68
C ARG A 23 26.01 11.50 17.87
N LEU A 24 26.18 12.36 18.87
CA LEU A 24 25.36 13.49 19.31
C LEU A 24 24.26 13.10 20.32
N GLU A 25 24.55 13.38 21.59
CA GLU A 25 23.57 13.83 22.59
C GLU A 25 22.88 15.12 22.08
N LEU A 26 22.14 15.04 20.97
CA LEU A 26 21.07 15.99 20.76
C LEU A 26 20.06 15.68 21.85
N ASP A 27 19.81 16.66 22.71
CA ASP A 27 18.83 16.58 23.79
C ASP A 27 17.57 15.89 23.25
N GLU A 28 17.25 14.71 23.77
CA GLU A 28 16.18 13.83 23.29
C GLU A 28 14.86 14.61 23.13
N THR A 29 14.73 15.67 23.94
CA THR A 29 13.71 16.70 23.93
C THR A 29 13.65 17.49 22.62
N ILE A 30 14.78 18.02 22.12
CA ILE A 30 14.85 18.78 20.86
C ILE A 30 14.54 17.87 19.68
N HIS A 31 15.01 16.62 19.69
CA HIS A 31 14.72 15.68 18.61
C HIS A 31 13.23 15.35 18.52
N LYS A 32 12.59 15.08 19.68
CA LYS A 32 11.14 14.91 19.79
C LYS A 32 10.38 16.15 19.32
N GLU A 33 10.85 17.35 19.66
CA GLU A 33 10.25 18.61 19.20
C GLU A 33 10.42 18.88 17.70
N CYS A 34 11.51 18.43 17.07
CA CYS A 34 11.69 18.53 15.62
C CYS A 34 10.87 17.49 14.83
N ILE A 35 10.63 16.31 15.40
CA ILE A 35 9.80 15.28 14.77
C ILE A 35 8.31 15.61 14.89
N ARG A 36 7.86 16.17 16.02
CA ARG A 36 6.44 16.44 16.31
C ARG A 36 5.70 17.14 15.15
N PRO A 37 6.23 18.19 14.49
CA PRO A 37 5.58 18.87 13.37
C PRO A 37 5.34 17.98 12.14
N LEU A 38 6.21 16.97 11.88
CA LEU A 38 6.01 16.01 10.77
C LEU A 38 4.74 15.18 10.98
N PHE A 39 4.39 14.94 12.24
CA PHE A 39 3.21 14.19 12.63
C PHE A 39 1.98 15.07 12.81
N GLU A 40 2.12 16.39 12.99
CA GLU A 40 1.00 17.30 13.24
C GLU A 40 0.16 17.61 11.99
N CYS A 41 0.68 17.52 10.76
CA CYS A 41 -0.06 17.89 9.53
C CYS A 41 -0.07 16.84 8.37
N PRO A 42 -0.65 15.65 8.54
CA PRO A 42 -0.58 14.60 7.52
C PRO A 42 -1.83 14.34 6.70
N PHE A 43 -2.92 15.10 6.89
CA PHE A 43 -4.10 14.95 6.04
C PHE A 43 -4.27 16.23 5.22
N PHE A 44 -4.07 16.13 3.90
CA PHE A 44 -4.29 17.26 2.95
C PHE A 44 -5.73 17.80 2.97
N GLN A 45 -6.66 17.07 3.58
CA GLN A 45 -8.09 17.40 3.64
C GLN A 45 -8.52 18.00 4.99
N GLN A 46 -7.60 18.61 5.73
CA GLN A 46 -7.96 19.40 6.90
C GLN A 46 -7.81 20.90 6.63
N SER A 47 -8.96 21.58 6.57
CA SER A 47 -9.00 22.98 6.98
C SER A 47 -8.55 23.08 8.44
N ALA A 48 -7.85 24.16 8.77
CA ALA A 48 -7.18 24.45 10.05
C ALA A 48 -8.09 24.51 11.31
N HIS A 49 -9.25 23.83 11.32
CA HIS A 49 -10.31 23.91 12.33
C HIS A 49 -10.69 22.54 12.92
N SER A 50 -9.86 21.50 12.78
CA SER A 50 -10.23 20.17 13.29
C SER A 50 -9.76 19.94 14.74
N GLU A 51 -10.69 20.09 15.69
CA GLU A 51 -10.52 19.75 17.12
C GLU A 51 -10.16 18.27 17.38
N ASN A 52 -10.10 17.42 16.33
CA ASN A 52 -9.86 15.98 16.39
C ASN A 52 -8.63 15.49 15.61
N LEU A 53 -7.77 16.39 15.10
CA LEU A 53 -6.57 16.00 14.36
C LEU A 53 -5.66 15.10 15.20
N ALA A 54 -5.29 15.51 16.41
CA ALA A 54 -4.45 14.71 17.31
C ALA A 54 -4.98 13.28 17.55
N SER A 55 -6.31 13.14 17.67
CA SER A 55 -6.96 11.83 17.77
C SER A 55 -6.80 10.99 16.49
N GLN A 56 -6.93 11.62 15.32
CA GLN A 56 -6.76 10.96 14.01
C GLN A 56 -5.30 10.61 13.70
N LEU A 57 -4.37 11.39 14.22
CA LEU A 57 -2.93 11.12 14.16
C LEU A 57 -2.56 9.92 15.00
N ALA A 58 -2.97 9.93 16.27
CA ALA A 58 -2.79 8.78 17.16
C ALA A 58 -3.49 7.54 16.59
N LEU A 59 -4.63 7.74 15.91
CA LEU A 59 -5.32 6.69 15.17
C LEU A 59 -4.34 6.09 14.14
N HIS A 60 -3.98 6.88 13.15
CA HIS A 60 -3.13 6.45 12.05
C HIS A 60 -1.78 5.87 12.50
N ALA A 61 -1.12 6.48 13.49
CA ALA A 61 0.18 6.03 13.98
C ALA A 61 0.13 4.63 14.59
N LYS A 62 -0.88 4.32 15.40
CA LYS A 62 -1.05 2.97 15.97
C LYS A 62 -1.31 1.93 14.89
N TYR A 63 -2.13 2.26 13.90
CA TYR A 63 -2.32 1.40 12.73
C TYR A 63 -0.99 1.17 11.99
N SER A 64 -0.24 2.24 11.70
CA SER A 64 1.05 2.13 11.02
C SER A 64 2.04 1.26 11.80
N LEU A 65 2.09 1.38 13.13
CA LEU A 65 2.95 0.53 13.98
C LEU A 65 2.52 -0.94 13.90
N GLU A 66 1.24 -1.25 14.07
CA GLU A 66 0.74 -2.62 13.99
C GLU A 66 0.94 -3.22 12.59
N PHE A 67 0.74 -2.41 11.54
CA PHE A 67 1.03 -2.79 10.17
C PHE A 67 2.51 -3.11 9.96
N LEU A 68 3.43 -2.24 10.40
CA LEU A 68 4.87 -2.46 10.30
C LEU A 68 5.31 -3.71 11.09
N PHE A 69 4.69 -3.96 12.24
CA PHE A 69 4.94 -5.15 13.06
C PHE A 69 4.46 -6.43 12.36
N ASN A 70 3.23 -6.43 11.82
CA ASN A 70 2.68 -7.56 11.06
C ASN A 70 3.49 -7.86 9.80
N GLU A 71 4.06 -6.81 9.18
CA GLU A 71 4.97 -6.93 8.05
C GLU A 71 6.43 -7.24 8.42
N GLY A 72 6.71 -7.51 9.71
CA GLY A 72 8.03 -7.93 10.19
C GLY A 72 9.13 -6.90 9.93
N LEU A 73 8.76 -5.62 9.85
CA LEU A 73 9.68 -4.50 9.66
C LEU A 73 10.13 -3.91 11.00
N ILE A 74 9.33 -4.09 12.05
CA ILE A 74 9.68 -3.72 13.41
C ILE A 74 9.47 -4.90 14.36
N ASP A 75 10.23 -4.93 15.44
CA ASP A 75 10.06 -5.91 16.51
C ASP A 75 9.04 -5.43 17.57
N ALA A 76 8.86 -6.23 18.63
CA ALA A 76 7.95 -5.90 19.73
C ALA A 76 8.39 -4.66 20.56
N SER A 77 9.66 -4.26 20.44
CA SER A 77 10.22 -3.06 21.07
C SER A 77 10.13 -1.82 20.16
N GLY A 78 9.65 -1.98 18.92
CA GLY A 78 9.57 -0.92 17.93
C GLY A 78 10.87 -0.67 17.17
N GLN A 79 11.88 -1.54 17.32
CA GLN A 79 13.15 -1.44 16.62
C GLN A 79 13.04 -2.00 15.19
N PRO A 80 13.63 -1.34 14.20
CA PRO A 80 13.59 -1.79 12.82
C PRO A 80 14.45 -3.05 12.63
N ILE A 81 13.89 -4.08 11.99
CA ILE A 81 14.56 -5.38 11.79
C ILE A 81 14.51 -5.84 10.33
N GLY A 82 15.44 -6.73 9.97
CA GLY A 82 15.45 -7.42 8.68
C GLY A 82 15.51 -6.47 7.48
N LEU A 83 14.43 -6.42 6.70
CA LEU A 83 14.34 -5.62 5.47
C LEU A 83 13.89 -4.16 5.71
N ALA A 84 13.78 -3.72 6.97
CA ALA A 84 13.35 -2.37 7.33
C ALA A 84 14.13 -1.25 6.62
N GLY A 85 15.45 -1.37 6.57
CA GLY A 85 16.31 -0.41 5.87
C GLY A 85 15.95 -0.30 4.38
N LEU A 86 15.80 -1.45 3.69
CA LEU A 86 15.44 -1.52 2.28
C LEU A 86 14.11 -0.82 1.98
N VAL A 87 13.09 -1.09 2.79
CA VAL A 87 11.76 -0.49 2.64
C VAL A 87 11.80 1.01 2.90
N ALA A 88 12.55 1.44 3.92
CA ALA A 88 12.74 2.84 4.29
C ALA A 88 13.45 3.65 3.19
N PHE A 89 14.46 3.07 2.53
CA PHE A 89 15.16 3.72 1.41
C PHE A 89 14.31 3.80 0.14
N SER A 90 13.40 2.84 -0.08
CA SER A 90 12.55 2.77 -1.28
C SER A 90 11.21 3.52 -1.15
N PHE A 91 11.17 4.59 -0.35
CA PHE A 91 9.92 5.30 -0.01
C PHE A 91 9.20 5.94 -1.20
N GLU A 92 9.93 6.32 -2.25
CA GLU A 92 9.33 6.90 -3.47
C GLU A 92 8.44 5.91 -4.23
N ALA A 93 8.65 4.61 -3.99
CA ALA A 93 7.90 3.54 -4.64
C ALA A 93 6.70 3.06 -3.81
N GLU A 94 6.34 3.70 -2.70
CA GLU A 94 5.21 3.27 -1.87
C GLU A 94 3.89 3.25 -2.66
N PRO A 95 3.08 2.18 -2.59
CA PRO A 95 3.15 0.98 -1.71
C PRO A 95 3.95 -0.22 -2.25
N ALA A 96 4.62 -0.11 -3.40
CA ALA A 96 5.38 -1.22 -4.01
C ALA A 96 6.54 -1.73 -3.14
N ASN A 97 7.17 -0.85 -2.36
CA ASN A 97 8.21 -1.23 -1.40
C ASN A 97 7.69 -2.22 -0.33
N MET A 98 6.47 -2.04 0.16
CA MET A 98 5.83 -2.92 1.15
C MET A 98 5.48 -4.28 0.55
N VAL A 99 4.95 -4.29 -0.68
CA VAL A 99 4.67 -5.54 -1.40
C VAL A 99 5.95 -6.30 -1.72
N LEU A 100 7.03 -5.61 -2.11
CA LEU A 100 8.32 -6.24 -2.31
C LEU A 100 8.83 -6.91 -1.02
N ASN A 101 8.73 -6.23 0.14
CA ASN A 101 9.04 -6.82 1.43
C ASN A 101 8.25 -8.12 1.68
N ARG A 102 6.93 -8.10 1.44
CA ARG A 102 6.10 -9.30 1.58
C ARG A 102 6.53 -10.44 0.65
N LEU A 103 6.84 -10.14 -0.61
CA LEU A 103 7.27 -11.13 -1.60
C LEU A 103 8.64 -11.74 -1.30
N LEU A 104 9.55 -10.95 -0.72
CA LEU A 104 10.85 -11.42 -0.25
C LEU A 104 10.71 -12.26 1.02
N ARG A 105 9.91 -11.80 2.00
CA ARG A 105 9.71 -12.47 3.29
C ARG A 105 8.97 -13.80 3.16
N SER A 106 8.00 -13.89 2.25
CA SER A 106 7.29 -15.14 1.93
C SER A 106 8.12 -16.11 1.10
N GLY A 107 9.22 -15.67 0.47
CA GLY A 107 9.98 -16.46 -0.50
C GLY A 107 9.25 -16.71 -1.82
N ALA A 108 8.07 -16.10 -2.03
CA ALA A 108 7.27 -16.27 -3.24
C ALA A 108 8.05 -15.83 -4.49
N LEU A 109 8.83 -14.74 -4.38
CA LEU A 109 9.67 -14.25 -5.47
C LEU A 109 10.84 -15.22 -5.78
N HIS A 110 11.50 -15.76 -4.75
CA HIS A 110 12.56 -16.75 -4.92
C HIS A 110 12.06 -18.02 -5.60
N ALA A 111 10.91 -18.55 -5.17
CA ALA A 111 10.28 -19.72 -5.77
C ALA A 111 9.92 -19.48 -7.24
N TYR A 112 9.38 -18.30 -7.54
CA TYR A 112 9.04 -17.88 -8.89
C TYR A 112 10.24 -17.83 -9.83
N LEU A 113 11.30 -17.11 -9.44
CA LEU A 113 12.49 -16.96 -10.27
C LEU A 113 13.26 -18.27 -10.42
N LYS A 114 13.26 -19.14 -9.40
CA LYS A 114 13.87 -20.47 -9.49
C LYS A 114 13.16 -21.36 -10.51
N LYS A 115 11.83 -21.23 -10.64
CA LYS A 115 11.06 -21.90 -11.68
C LYS A 115 11.38 -21.30 -13.05
N ALA A 116 11.40 -19.97 -13.17
CA ALA A 116 11.70 -19.28 -14.42
C ALA A 116 13.08 -19.65 -14.99
N LYS A 117 14.12 -19.65 -14.14
CA LYS A 117 15.49 -20.01 -14.53
C LYS A 117 15.64 -21.46 -14.99
N LYS A 118 14.80 -22.37 -14.49
CA LYS A 118 14.76 -23.78 -14.96
C LYS A 118 14.06 -23.93 -16.31
N SER A 119 13.08 -23.07 -16.60
CA SER A 119 12.30 -23.08 -17.85
C SER A 119 12.86 -22.14 -18.93
N GLU A 120 14.07 -21.63 -18.74
CA GLU A 120 14.66 -20.63 -19.63
C GLU A 120 15.03 -21.23 -20.99
N VAL A 121 14.46 -20.67 -22.05
CA VAL A 121 14.75 -21.05 -23.44
C VAL A 121 15.51 -19.91 -24.11
N LYS A 122 16.71 -20.20 -24.64
CA LYS A 122 17.61 -19.17 -25.23
C LYS A 122 16.93 -18.36 -26.35
N ASP A 123 16.09 -19.01 -27.15
CA ASP A 123 15.41 -18.39 -28.29
C ASP A 123 14.17 -17.55 -27.89
N GLN A 124 13.72 -17.64 -26.63
CA GLN A 124 12.52 -16.95 -26.15
C GLN A 124 12.86 -16.03 -24.98
N ARG A 125 13.12 -14.76 -25.29
CA ARG A 125 13.45 -13.73 -24.29
C ARG A 125 12.33 -13.52 -23.26
N SER A 126 11.07 -13.81 -23.62
CA SER A 126 9.96 -13.78 -22.65
C SER A 126 10.13 -14.78 -21.50
N THR A 127 10.90 -15.85 -21.67
CA THR A 127 11.12 -16.88 -20.62
C THR A 127 12.27 -16.55 -19.68
N TRP A 128 13.09 -15.56 -20.00
CA TRP A 128 14.27 -15.22 -19.22
C TRP A 128 13.89 -14.70 -17.84
N ALA A 129 14.69 -15.07 -16.84
CA ALA A 129 14.42 -14.66 -15.47
C ALA A 129 14.42 -13.13 -15.29
N THR A 130 15.23 -12.39 -16.06
CA THR A 130 15.25 -10.91 -16.04
C THR A 130 13.94 -10.31 -16.54
N THR A 131 13.38 -10.86 -17.62
CA THR A 131 12.09 -10.41 -18.17
C THR A 131 10.93 -10.74 -17.23
N GLN A 132 10.98 -11.91 -16.59
CA GLN A 132 9.97 -12.33 -15.63
C GLN A 132 10.01 -11.47 -14.35
N LEU A 133 11.21 -11.17 -13.85
CA LEU A 133 11.39 -10.24 -12.74
C LEU A 133 10.89 -8.83 -13.09
N LEU A 134 11.25 -8.31 -14.28
CA LEU A 134 10.78 -7.00 -14.73
C LEU A 134 9.26 -6.96 -14.91
N GLY A 135 8.64 -8.05 -15.34
CA GLY A 135 7.20 -8.18 -15.43
C GLY A 135 6.52 -8.06 -14.06
N VAL A 136 7.05 -8.74 -13.04
CA VAL A 136 6.55 -8.62 -11.66
C VAL A 136 6.77 -7.22 -11.11
N LEU A 137 8.00 -6.68 -11.21
CA LEU A 137 8.31 -5.35 -10.70
C LEU A 137 7.53 -4.25 -11.41
N GLY A 138 7.27 -4.38 -12.72
CA GLY A 138 6.52 -3.39 -13.50
C GLY A 138 5.03 -3.29 -13.15
N HIS A 139 4.47 -4.27 -12.45
CA HIS A 139 3.11 -4.17 -11.88
C HIS A 139 3.05 -3.26 -10.66
N PHE A 140 4.15 -3.13 -9.92
CA PHE A 140 4.17 -2.42 -8.63
C PHE A 140 4.96 -1.11 -8.72
N PHE A 141 6.21 -1.17 -9.20
CA PHE A 141 7.13 -0.03 -9.24
C PHE A 141 6.81 0.91 -10.40
N PHE A 142 6.55 2.18 -10.08
CA PHE A 142 6.24 3.23 -11.05
C PHE A 142 5.19 2.79 -12.09
N ALA A 143 4.20 2.01 -11.62
CA ALA A 143 3.21 1.38 -12.45
C ALA A 143 2.26 2.44 -13.01
N LYS A 144 2.23 2.58 -14.35
CA LYS A 144 1.31 3.49 -15.03
C LYS A 144 0.07 2.72 -15.46
N ARG A 145 -1.10 3.37 -15.36
CA ARG A 145 -2.34 2.82 -15.92
C ARG A 145 -2.23 2.72 -17.43
N LYS A 146 -2.80 1.66 -18.00
CA LYS A 146 -2.99 1.58 -19.44
C LYS A 146 -3.96 2.68 -19.87
N MET A 147 -3.55 3.53 -20.81
CA MET A 147 -4.44 4.53 -21.38
C MET A 147 -5.48 3.86 -22.29
N SER A 148 -6.75 4.20 -22.11
CA SER A 148 -7.82 3.76 -23.00
C SER A 148 -7.61 4.37 -24.39
N GLY A 149 -7.69 3.55 -25.44
CA GLY A 149 -7.54 4.00 -26.83
C GLY A 149 -6.14 3.86 -27.42
N VAL A 150 -5.10 3.61 -26.62
CA VAL A 150 -3.76 3.30 -27.14
C VAL A 150 -3.73 1.87 -27.68
N ARG A 151 -3.45 1.74 -28.97
CA ARG A 151 -3.23 0.45 -29.65
C ARG A 151 -1.84 0.47 -30.28
N PRO A 152 -1.04 -0.60 -30.13
CA PRO A 152 0.28 -0.66 -30.77
C PRO A 152 0.11 -0.52 -32.28
N ARG A 153 0.98 0.24 -32.93
CA ARG A 153 0.94 0.38 -34.39
C ARG A 153 1.43 -0.87 -35.12
N ILE A 154 2.19 -1.72 -34.42
CA ILE A 154 2.88 -2.87 -34.98
C ILE A 154 2.43 -4.15 -34.28
N THR A 155 2.06 -5.16 -35.07
CA THR A 155 1.79 -6.53 -34.57
C THR A 155 3.10 -7.19 -34.14
N ARG A 156 3.28 -7.43 -32.84
CA ARG A 156 4.52 -7.95 -32.26
C ARG A 156 4.58 -9.48 -32.31
N ARG A 157 5.77 -10.06 -32.55
CA ARG A 157 5.98 -11.52 -32.67
C ARG A 157 5.77 -12.21 -31.31
N LYS A 158 5.27 -13.45 -31.33
CA LYS A 158 4.88 -14.20 -30.12
C LYS A 158 6.00 -14.46 -29.11
N HIS A 159 7.27 -14.47 -29.52
CA HIS A 159 8.43 -14.75 -28.66
C HIS A 159 9.01 -13.52 -27.95
N LEU A 160 8.52 -12.32 -28.28
CA LEU A 160 8.99 -11.08 -27.64
C LEU A 160 8.26 -10.85 -26.30
N PRO A 161 8.96 -10.28 -25.29
CA PRO A 161 8.35 -9.88 -24.02
C PRO A 161 7.13 -8.97 -24.18
N SER A 162 7.15 -8.20 -25.27
CA SER A 162 6.23 -7.14 -25.62
C SER A 162 4.94 -7.59 -26.32
N LYS A 163 4.64 -8.90 -26.32
CA LYS A 163 3.48 -9.48 -27.02
C LYS A 163 2.14 -8.83 -26.64
N LEU A 164 1.94 -8.48 -25.37
CA LEU A 164 0.66 -7.99 -24.83
C LEU A 164 0.56 -6.45 -24.77
N SER A 165 1.53 -5.75 -25.34
CA SER A 165 1.58 -4.29 -25.31
C SER A 165 0.30 -3.65 -25.85
N PRO A 166 -0.16 -2.53 -25.25
CA PRO A 166 0.45 -1.79 -24.13
C PRO A 166 0.15 -2.35 -22.74
N ALA A 167 -0.45 -3.55 -22.61
CA ALA A 167 -0.77 -4.14 -21.32
C ALA A 167 0.37 -5.04 -20.82
N LEU A 168 0.69 -4.98 -19.53
CA LEU A 168 1.52 -6.01 -18.91
C LEU A 168 0.82 -7.37 -18.99
N PRO A 169 1.60 -8.47 -19.11
CA PRO A 169 1.10 -9.81 -18.83
C PRO A 169 0.48 -9.89 -17.43
N PRO A 170 -0.56 -10.73 -17.21
CA PRO A 170 -1.14 -10.92 -15.89
C PRO A 170 -0.07 -11.38 -14.89
N LEU A 171 -0.23 -11.00 -13.62
CA LEU A 171 0.66 -11.46 -12.55
C LEU A 171 0.64 -12.98 -12.46
N PRO A 172 1.80 -13.63 -12.22
CA PRO A 172 1.85 -15.07 -11.97
C PRO A 172 0.99 -15.45 -10.76
N GLU A 173 0.27 -16.57 -10.84
CA GLU A 173 -0.71 -16.97 -9.82
C GLU A 173 -0.15 -17.00 -8.39
N ASN A 174 1.09 -17.47 -8.22
CA ASN A 174 1.74 -17.53 -6.92
C ASN A 174 2.06 -16.15 -6.34
N ILE A 175 2.37 -15.17 -7.20
CA ILE A 175 2.63 -13.79 -6.79
C ILE A 175 1.30 -13.08 -6.55
N LYS A 176 0.32 -13.25 -7.44
CA LYS A 176 -1.03 -12.69 -7.31
C LYS A 176 -1.67 -13.10 -5.98
N ALA A 177 -1.65 -14.39 -5.65
CA ALA A 177 -2.20 -14.90 -4.39
C ALA A 177 -1.53 -14.28 -3.15
N GLU A 178 -0.21 -14.06 -3.16
CA GLU A 178 0.48 -13.44 -2.03
C GLU A 178 0.17 -11.93 -1.91
N VAL A 179 -0.01 -11.23 -3.04
CA VAL A 179 -0.44 -9.81 -3.04
C VAL A 179 -1.88 -9.66 -2.57
N GLU A 180 -2.78 -10.54 -2.99
CA GLU A 180 -4.16 -10.56 -2.49
C GLU A 180 -4.21 -10.84 -0.99
N ARG A 181 -3.38 -11.78 -0.51
CA ARG A 181 -3.22 -12.05 0.92
C ARG A 181 -2.69 -10.83 1.66
N TYR A 182 -1.68 -10.15 1.13
CA TYR A 182 -1.17 -8.89 1.67
C TYR A 182 -2.29 -7.85 1.78
N ASN A 183 -3.02 -7.60 0.69
CA ASN A 183 -4.11 -6.63 0.69
C ASN A 183 -5.18 -6.99 1.74
N HIS A 184 -5.53 -8.27 1.85
CA HIS A 184 -6.49 -8.75 2.85
C HIS A 184 -6.00 -8.51 4.29
N ASP A 185 -4.75 -8.84 4.59
CA ASP A 185 -4.15 -8.67 5.92
C ASP A 185 -4.10 -7.17 6.32
N VAL A 186 -3.71 -6.31 5.36
CA VAL A 186 -3.65 -4.85 5.53
C VAL A 186 -5.03 -4.26 5.77
N GLU A 187 -6.00 -4.58 4.92
CA GLU A 187 -7.37 -4.09 5.06
C GLU A 187 -7.99 -4.58 6.37
N LYS A 188 -7.81 -5.86 6.72
CA LYS A 188 -8.30 -6.43 7.98
C LYS A 188 -7.74 -5.69 9.20
N THR A 189 -6.44 -5.44 9.23
CA THR A 189 -5.79 -4.70 10.31
C THR A 189 -6.38 -3.29 10.43
N TYR A 190 -6.53 -2.60 9.30
CA TYR A 190 -7.11 -1.26 9.26
C TYR A 190 -8.58 -1.23 9.71
N MET A 191 -9.40 -2.18 9.26
CA MET A 191 -10.82 -2.26 9.62
C MET A 191 -11.02 -2.59 11.10
N ASN A 192 -10.24 -3.51 11.65
CA ASN A 192 -10.26 -3.81 13.09
C ASN A 192 -9.93 -2.58 13.92
N TYR A 193 -9.00 -1.77 13.42
CA TYR A 193 -8.55 -0.57 14.09
C TYR A 193 -9.55 0.59 14.05
N ILE A 194 -10.23 0.80 12.90
CA ILE A 194 -11.41 1.68 12.83
C ILE A 194 -12.46 1.21 13.81
N TRP A 195 -12.75 -0.10 13.81
CA TRP A 195 -13.82 -0.66 14.62
C TRP A 195 -13.54 -0.48 16.12
N SER A 196 -12.32 -0.76 16.58
CA SER A 196 -11.94 -0.60 17.99
C SER A 196 -12.04 0.86 18.44
N THR A 197 -11.67 1.80 17.58
CA THR A 197 -11.76 3.23 17.84
C THR A 197 -13.21 3.70 17.92
N CYS A 198 -14.02 3.33 16.93
CA CYS A 198 -15.43 3.70 16.89
C CYS A 198 -16.24 3.02 18.00
N ALA A 199 -15.82 1.84 18.46
CA ALA A 199 -16.40 1.15 19.61
C ALA A 199 -16.04 1.82 20.94
N SER A 200 -14.82 2.38 21.05
CA SER A 200 -14.33 3.02 22.27
C SER A 200 -14.85 4.44 22.46
N LYS A 201 -15.09 5.18 21.36
CA LYS A 201 -15.71 6.51 21.42
C LYS A 201 -17.23 6.38 21.42
N LYS A 202 -17.85 6.88 22.50
CA LYS A 202 -19.30 7.13 22.50
C LYS A 202 -19.67 8.02 21.32
N TYR A 203 -20.87 7.85 20.79
CA TYR A 203 -21.42 8.74 19.78
C TYR A 203 -21.31 10.19 20.25
N LEU A 204 -20.56 10.98 19.49
CA LEU A 204 -20.26 12.35 19.85
C LEU A 204 -21.50 13.19 19.54
N ASP A 205 -22.14 13.66 20.61
CA ASP A 205 -23.20 14.65 20.52
C ASP A 205 -22.53 16.02 20.41
N ALA A 206 -21.94 16.29 19.24
CA ALA A 206 -21.33 17.59 18.99
C ALA A 206 -22.42 18.67 19.09
N GLY A 207 -22.11 19.76 19.80
CA GLY A 207 -23.04 20.87 20.05
C GLY A 207 -23.67 21.45 18.78
N ALA A 208 -24.61 22.38 18.95
CA ALA A 208 -25.33 23.00 17.83
C ALA A 208 -24.34 23.53 16.77
N GLY A 209 -24.53 23.11 15.51
CA GLY A 209 -23.71 23.54 14.36
C GLY A 209 -22.56 22.60 13.95
N LYS A 210 -22.30 21.50 14.69
CA LYS A 210 -21.27 20.51 14.32
C LYS A 210 -21.90 19.20 13.81
N PRO A 211 -21.27 18.50 12.84
CA PRO A 211 -21.77 17.21 12.36
C PRO A 211 -21.63 16.16 13.47
N SER A 212 -22.76 15.79 14.09
CA SER A 212 -22.86 14.65 14.99
C SER A 212 -23.36 13.43 14.23
N ASP A 213 -22.93 12.22 14.63
CA ASP A 213 -23.38 10.95 14.02
C ASP A 213 -24.91 10.79 14.01
N TYR A 214 -25.60 11.47 14.92
CA TYR A 214 -27.04 11.41 15.10
C TYR A 214 -27.80 12.63 14.57
N ARG A 215 -27.21 13.54 13.80
CA ARG A 215 -27.98 14.65 13.21
C ARG A 215 -28.24 14.41 11.74
N LEU A 216 -29.49 14.60 11.34
CA LEU A 216 -29.88 14.59 9.93
C LEU A 216 -29.21 15.76 9.20
N PRO A 217 -28.53 15.54 8.05
CA PRO A 217 -27.78 16.60 7.36
C PRO A 217 -28.62 17.81 6.93
N LEU A 218 -29.87 17.58 6.53
CA LEU A 218 -30.75 18.64 6.03
C LEU A 218 -31.52 19.33 7.16
N THR A 219 -32.18 18.56 8.03
CA THR A 219 -33.08 19.10 9.06
C THR A 219 -32.37 19.41 10.37
N GLN A 220 -31.13 18.94 10.56
CA GLN A 220 -30.34 19.08 11.79
C GLN A 220 -31.00 18.49 13.05
N VAL A 221 -32.06 17.69 12.85
CA VAL A 221 -32.79 16.99 13.91
C VAL A 221 -31.95 15.82 14.41
N LYS A 222 -31.90 15.64 15.73
CA LYS A 222 -31.26 14.49 16.36
C LYS A 222 -32.10 13.22 16.13
N CYS A 223 -31.54 12.24 15.42
CA CYS A 223 -31.94 10.85 15.43
C CYS A 223 -31.69 10.29 16.84
N LEU A 224 -32.74 10.29 17.66
CA LEU A 224 -32.65 9.87 19.05
C LEU A 224 -32.27 8.39 19.16
N GLU A 225 -31.24 8.05 19.95
CA GLU A 225 -31.00 6.67 20.43
C GLU A 225 -32.12 6.20 21.38
N ASN A 226 -32.78 7.14 22.04
CA ASN A 226 -33.86 6.85 22.99
C ASN A 226 -35.22 7.01 22.30
N PRO A 227 -36.10 6.00 22.41
CA PRO A 227 -37.50 6.20 22.06
C PRO A 227 -38.01 7.39 22.86
N ARG A 228 -38.58 8.40 22.19
CA ARG A 228 -39.40 9.42 22.84
C ARG A 228 -40.31 8.74 23.87
N ALA A 229 -40.61 9.41 24.98
CA ALA A 229 -41.56 8.91 25.97
C ALA A 229 -42.90 8.46 25.34
N GLU A 230 -43.26 9.06 24.20
CA GLU A 230 -44.38 8.68 23.33
C GLU A 230 -44.33 7.22 22.83
N PHE A 231 -43.15 6.66 22.55
CA PHE A 231 -43.00 5.27 22.10
C PHE A 231 -43.03 4.26 23.25
N GLN A 232 -43.08 4.69 24.51
CA GLN A 232 -43.28 3.77 25.64
C GLN A 232 -44.72 3.21 25.67
N LYS A 233 -45.64 3.81 24.91
CA LYS A 233 -47.03 3.36 24.74
C LYS A 233 -47.31 3.12 23.25
N GLY A 234 -48.06 2.07 22.92
CA GLY A 234 -48.45 1.73 21.53
C GLY A 234 -47.59 0.63 20.86
N LEU A 235 -47.79 0.44 19.55
CA LEU A 235 -47.19 -0.64 18.75
C LEU A 235 -45.65 -0.67 18.80
N MET A 236 -45.03 0.50 18.97
CA MET A 236 -43.57 0.69 19.00
C MET A 236 -42.96 0.58 20.41
N ASN A 237 -43.72 0.07 21.39
CA ASN A 237 -43.20 -0.16 22.75
C ASN A 237 -42.03 -1.16 22.71
N PRO A 238 -40.82 -0.78 23.20
CA PRO A 238 -39.64 -1.66 23.19
C PRO A 238 -39.82 -2.95 24.00
N THR A 239 -40.74 -2.96 24.97
CA THR A 239 -41.06 -4.16 25.77
C THR A 239 -42.12 -5.07 25.14
N GLY A 240 -42.86 -4.59 24.14
CA GLY A 240 -43.90 -5.35 23.42
C GLY A 240 -43.32 -6.38 22.44
N ALA A 241 -44.16 -7.32 21.96
CA ALA A 241 -43.75 -8.38 21.04
C ALA A 241 -43.14 -7.84 19.73
N PHE A 242 -43.78 -6.81 19.14
CA PHE A 242 -43.29 -6.15 17.92
C PHE A 242 -41.98 -5.38 18.17
N GLY A 243 -41.87 -4.65 19.28
CA GLY A 243 -40.64 -3.93 19.66
C GLY A 243 -39.46 -4.86 19.93
N LYS A 244 -39.70 -6.02 20.57
CA LYS A 244 -38.69 -7.07 20.75
C LYS A 244 -38.26 -7.69 19.43
N PHE A 245 -39.19 -7.97 18.52
CA PHE A 245 -38.89 -8.45 17.17
C PHE A 245 -38.01 -7.43 16.41
N LEU A 246 -38.40 -6.16 16.40
CA LEU A 246 -37.66 -5.09 15.72
C LEU A 246 -36.26 -4.89 16.31
N SER A 247 -36.16 -4.94 17.65
CA SER A 247 -34.88 -4.83 18.38
C SER A 247 -33.99 -6.04 18.12
N GLY A 248 -34.56 -7.24 17.92
CA GLY A 248 -33.85 -8.45 17.53
C GLY A 248 -33.31 -8.39 16.11
N THR A 249 -34.03 -7.73 15.19
CA THR A 249 -33.57 -7.50 13.80
C THR A 249 -32.56 -6.35 13.65
N ARG A 250 -32.27 -5.60 14.72
CA ARG A 250 -31.39 -4.43 14.65
C ARG A 250 -29.92 -4.84 14.53
N SER A 251 -29.29 -4.46 13.43
CA SER A 251 -27.83 -4.48 13.30
C SER A 251 -27.20 -3.53 14.31
N LYS A 252 -26.35 -4.05 15.20
CA LYS A 252 -25.56 -3.23 16.13
C LYS A 252 -24.35 -2.67 15.36
N LEU A 253 -24.49 -1.45 14.86
CA LEU A 253 -23.43 -0.76 14.14
C LEU A 253 -22.57 0.02 15.13
N LYS A 254 -21.27 -0.16 15.07
CA LYS A 254 -20.29 0.59 15.86
C LYS A 254 -19.41 1.42 14.97
N ALA A 255 -18.92 0.87 13.86
CA ALA A 255 -17.95 1.52 12.98
C ALA A 255 -18.60 2.24 11.81
N ARG A 256 -19.68 1.65 11.25
CA ARG A 256 -20.41 2.20 10.11
C ARG A 256 -21.35 3.31 10.55
N SER A 257 -21.50 4.33 9.71
CA SER A 257 -22.48 5.40 9.86
C SER A 257 -23.89 4.83 9.94
N MET A 258 -24.74 5.42 10.77
CA MET A 258 -26.15 5.04 10.89
C MET A 258 -26.90 5.14 9.56
N PHE A 259 -26.56 6.15 8.74
CA PHE A 259 -27.17 6.35 7.42
C PHE A 259 -26.87 5.20 6.46
N SER A 260 -25.61 4.76 6.41
CA SER A 260 -25.21 3.59 5.63
C SER A 260 -25.79 2.30 6.21
N GLY A 261 -25.98 2.27 7.53
CA GLY A 261 -26.66 1.20 8.24
C GLY A 261 -28.11 0.99 7.83
N MET A 262 -28.84 2.07 7.52
CA MET A 262 -30.23 1.99 7.04
C MET A 262 -30.36 1.23 5.71
N LEU A 263 -29.27 1.13 4.94
CA LEU A 263 -29.21 0.32 3.72
C LEU A 263 -29.04 -1.19 4.00
N GLY A 264 -29.05 -1.61 5.26
CA GLY A 264 -28.83 -2.99 5.68
C GLY A 264 -27.35 -3.41 5.71
N LEU A 265 -26.43 -2.45 5.61
CA LEU A 265 -24.99 -2.71 5.65
C LEU A 265 -24.52 -2.87 7.11
N SER A 266 -23.69 -3.89 7.37
CA SER A 266 -23.12 -4.16 8.69
C SER A 266 -21.74 -3.50 8.87
N ASP A 267 -21.13 -3.59 10.06
CA ASP A 267 -19.74 -3.13 10.30
C ASP A 267 -18.67 -3.89 9.49
N HIS A 268 -19.03 -4.92 8.74
CA HIS A 268 -18.12 -5.57 7.80
C HIS A 268 -18.02 -4.72 6.54
N PHE A 269 -16.87 -4.07 6.36
CA PHE A 269 -16.55 -3.33 5.15
C PHE A 269 -16.04 -4.28 4.07
N LYS A 270 -16.49 -4.10 2.82
CA LYS A 270 -16.05 -4.93 1.68
C LYS A 270 -14.61 -4.63 1.21
N GLY A 271 -14.05 -3.49 1.64
CA GLY A 271 -12.71 -3.04 1.31
C GLY A 271 -12.52 -1.58 1.74
N HIS A 272 -11.33 -1.04 1.53
CA HIS A 272 -11.01 0.34 1.94
C HIS A 272 -11.97 1.40 1.35
N ARG A 273 -12.41 1.25 0.10
CA ARG A 273 -13.33 2.21 -0.54
C ARG A 273 -14.71 2.24 0.15
N ASP A 274 -15.21 1.08 0.56
CA ASP A 274 -16.46 0.98 1.32
C ASP A 274 -16.29 1.65 2.69
N ALA A 275 -15.14 1.45 3.34
CA ALA A 275 -14.84 2.09 4.61
C ALA A 275 -14.79 3.63 4.52
N VAL A 276 -14.09 4.19 3.54
CA VAL A 276 -14.01 5.66 3.32
C VAL A 276 -15.40 6.28 3.19
N MET A 277 -16.30 5.62 2.46
CA MET A 277 -17.63 6.18 2.16
C MET A 277 -18.63 5.98 3.30
N ASN A 278 -18.46 4.95 4.13
CA ASN A 278 -19.50 4.50 5.06
C ASN A 278 -19.09 4.49 6.53
N VAL A 279 -17.84 4.79 6.88
CA VAL A 279 -17.39 4.91 8.28
C VAL A 279 -18.07 6.09 8.98
N ARG A 280 -18.15 6.04 10.31
CA ARG A 280 -18.51 7.19 11.16
C ARG A 280 -17.46 8.29 11.08
N THR A 281 -17.60 9.18 10.10
CA THR A 281 -16.65 10.28 9.79
C THR A 281 -16.39 11.23 10.97
N SER A 282 -17.31 11.33 11.94
CA SER A 282 -17.12 12.16 13.14
C SER A 282 -16.05 11.60 14.09
N VAL A 283 -15.83 10.28 14.06
CA VAL A 283 -14.91 9.56 14.95
C VAL A 283 -13.63 9.15 14.23
N ALA A 284 -13.76 8.48 13.07
CA ALA A 284 -12.65 8.01 12.27
C ALA A 284 -12.80 8.57 10.86
N LYS A 285 -11.86 9.45 10.47
CA LYS A 285 -11.71 9.87 9.08
C LYS A 285 -10.71 8.94 8.42
N VAL A 286 -11.14 8.33 7.32
CA VAL A 286 -10.33 7.43 6.52
C VAL A 286 -10.02 8.12 5.21
N ASP A 287 -8.74 8.13 4.82
CA ASP A 287 -8.31 8.59 3.50
C ASP A 287 -8.03 7.37 2.61
N MET A 288 -8.40 7.46 1.33
CA MET A 288 -8.14 6.40 0.34
C MET A 288 -6.63 6.10 0.23
N ASN A 289 -5.79 7.11 0.38
CA ASN A 289 -4.34 6.99 0.23
C ASN A 289 -3.62 6.60 1.54
N SER A 290 -4.36 6.39 2.64
CA SER A 290 -3.77 6.02 3.95
C SER A 290 -3.46 4.54 4.10
N ILE A 291 -4.03 3.70 3.22
CA ILE A 291 -3.90 2.25 3.30
C ILE A 291 -3.04 1.79 2.12
N PRO A 292 -1.89 1.12 2.35
CA PRO A 292 -0.94 0.76 1.30
C PRO A 292 -1.36 -0.51 0.54
N VAL A 293 -2.56 -0.51 -0.06
CA VAL A 293 -3.09 -1.61 -0.89
C VAL A 293 -2.75 -1.41 -2.37
N ILE A 294 -2.58 -2.51 -3.10
CA ILE A 294 -2.34 -2.48 -4.55
C ILE A 294 -3.47 -3.18 -5.31
N ASP A 295 -4.06 -2.49 -6.29
CA ASP A 295 -4.98 -3.11 -7.23
C ASP A 295 -4.23 -3.99 -8.24
N VAL A 296 -4.55 -5.30 -8.22
CA VAL A 296 -3.95 -6.35 -9.03
C VAL A 296 -4.73 -6.57 -10.34
N ASP A 297 -6.01 -6.19 -10.40
CA ASP A 297 -6.88 -6.47 -11.54
C ASP A 297 -6.87 -5.33 -12.57
N GLU A 298 -6.45 -4.12 -12.18
CA GLU A 298 -6.26 -3.00 -13.11
C GLU A 298 -5.14 -3.27 -14.14
N PRO A 299 -5.39 -3.15 -15.46
CA PRO A 299 -4.37 -3.37 -16.47
C PRO A 299 -3.29 -2.28 -16.44
N ARG A 300 -2.04 -2.70 -16.21
CA ARG A 300 -0.85 -1.84 -16.14
C ARG A 300 -0.17 -1.69 -17.51
N ASN A 301 0.53 -0.57 -17.70
CA ASN A 301 1.23 -0.21 -18.94
C ASN A 301 2.59 -0.94 -19.06
N SER A 302 2.83 -1.65 -20.17
CA SER A 302 4.00 -2.50 -20.40
C SER A 302 5.30 -1.76 -20.79
N TYR A 303 5.37 -0.44 -20.62
CA TYR A 303 6.50 0.38 -21.10
C TYR A 303 7.90 -0.14 -20.69
N LEU A 304 8.04 -0.70 -19.49
CA LEU A 304 9.31 -1.27 -19.01
C LEU A 304 9.74 -2.51 -19.83
N LEU A 305 8.81 -3.44 -20.04
CA LEU A 305 9.04 -4.65 -20.84
C LEU A 305 9.29 -4.31 -22.31
N ASP A 306 8.56 -3.31 -22.81
CA ASP A 306 8.71 -2.83 -24.19
C ASP A 306 10.07 -2.18 -24.40
N PHE A 307 10.49 -1.33 -23.47
CA PHE A 307 11.82 -0.73 -23.49
C PHE A 307 12.92 -1.80 -23.41
N LEU A 308 12.78 -2.82 -22.57
CA LEU A 308 13.74 -3.92 -22.52
C LEU A 308 13.83 -4.64 -23.88
N ALA A 309 12.70 -4.81 -24.56
CA ALA A 309 12.63 -5.52 -25.84
C ALA A 309 13.31 -4.76 -27.00
N HIS A 310 13.03 -3.46 -27.18
CA HIS A 310 13.51 -2.70 -28.35
C HIS A 310 14.51 -1.56 -28.04
N GLY A 311 14.63 -1.12 -26.78
CA GLY A 311 15.61 -0.13 -26.33
C GLY A 311 15.48 1.26 -26.97
N GLN A 312 14.26 1.69 -27.32
CA GLN A 312 14.04 2.95 -28.05
C GLN A 312 12.89 3.76 -27.45
N LEU A 313 13.17 4.97 -26.94
CA LEU A 313 12.15 5.83 -26.33
C LEU A 313 11.07 6.28 -27.32
N LYS A 314 11.43 6.52 -28.59
CA LYS A 314 10.50 6.98 -29.62
C LYS A 314 9.32 6.01 -29.84
N LEU A 315 9.56 4.71 -29.72
CA LEU A 315 8.54 3.68 -29.90
C LEU A 315 7.55 3.64 -28.73
N LEU A 316 7.97 4.05 -27.51
CA LEU A 316 7.08 4.08 -26.35
C LEU A 316 5.98 5.13 -26.48
N THR A 317 6.21 6.21 -27.23
CA THR A 317 5.17 7.23 -27.49
C THR A 317 4.04 6.68 -28.35
N GLY A 318 4.35 5.91 -29.38
CA GLY A 318 3.33 5.28 -30.23
C GLY A 318 2.65 4.09 -29.56
N ASP A 319 3.44 3.22 -28.93
CA ASP A 319 2.93 1.93 -28.47
C ASP A 319 2.35 1.98 -27.05
N ASN A 320 2.90 2.82 -26.16
CA ASN A 320 2.49 2.90 -24.75
C ASN A 320 1.84 4.24 -24.37
N GLY A 321 1.76 5.20 -25.31
CA GLY A 321 1.16 6.51 -25.08
C GLY A 321 1.96 7.43 -24.15
N LEU A 322 3.26 7.17 -23.95
CA LEU A 322 4.12 7.96 -23.06
C LEU A 322 4.97 8.95 -23.85
N SER A 323 5.03 10.21 -23.40
CA SER A 323 5.99 11.16 -23.98
C SER A 323 7.42 10.68 -23.74
N GLN A 324 8.37 11.04 -24.60
CA GLN A 324 9.77 10.60 -24.46
C GLN A 324 10.38 11.06 -23.14
N THR A 325 10.09 12.30 -22.74
CA THR A 325 10.55 12.87 -21.47
C THR A 325 10.00 12.10 -20.27
N GLU A 326 8.69 11.81 -20.28
CA GLU A 326 8.04 11.05 -19.20
C GLU A 326 8.55 9.60 -19.15
N ALA A 327 8.73 8.97 -20.31
CA ALA A 327 9.27 7.61 -20.41
C ALA A 327 10.70 7.55 -19.87
N PHE A 328 11.57 8.49 -20.25
CA PHE A 328 12.93 8.58 -19.73
C PHE A 328 12.95 8.80 -18.22
N ALA A 329 12.16 9.75 -17.71
CA ALA A 329 12.08 10.03 -16.27
C ALA A 329 11.59 8.80 -15.49
N SER A 330 10.58 8.08 -16.00
CA SER A 330 10.04 6.87 -15.35
C SER A 330 11.06 5.72 -15.35
N LEU A 331 11.78 5.53 -16.47
CA LEU A 331 12.85 4.53 -16.58
C LEU A 331 14.03 4.84 -15.66
N ALA A 332 14.45 6.11 -15.57
CA ALA A 332 15.53 6.55 -14.70
C ALA A 332 15.15 6.37 -13.22
N ALA A 333 13.94 6.76 -12.83
CA ALA A 333 13.43 6.56 -11.47
C ALA A 333 13.34 5.07 -11.10
N PHE A 334 12.82 4.23 -12.01
CA PHE A 334 12.79 2.79 -11.84
C PHE A 334 14.21 2.21 -11.66
N LEU A 335 15.15 2.59 -12.53
CA LEU A 335 16.53 2.11 -12.49
C LEU A 335 17.24 2.51 -11.19
N ASN A 336 17.03 3.74 -10.72
CA ASN A 336 17.58 4.20 -9.44
C ASN A 336 16.98 3.41 -8.27
N SER A 337 15.66 3.19 -8.28
CA SER A 337 14.98 2.40 -7.24
C SER A 337 15.51 0.97 -7.15
N ILE A 338 15.66 0.26 -8.28
CA ILE A 338 16.18 -1.11 -8.27
C ILE A 338 17.67 -1.17 -7.88
N LYS A 339 18.49 -0.16 -8.20
CA LYS A 339 19.89 -0.06 -7.73
C LYS A 339 19.97 0.12 -6.22
N MET A 340 19.08 0.94 -5.65
CA MET A 340 19.00 1.09 -4.19
C MET A 340 18.58 -0.22 -3.52
N ILE A 341 17.61 -0.93 -4.09
CA ILE A 341 17.18 -2.25 -3.62
C ILE A 341 18.34 -3.26 -3.69
N GLU A 342 19.07 -3.29 -4.81
CA GLU A 342 20.24 -4.16 -4.99
C GLU A 342 21.31 -3.89 -3.93
N SER A 343 21.70 -2.63 -3.75
CA SER A 343 22.70 -2.24 -2.74
C SER A 343 22.26 -2.60 -1.32
N ALA A 344 20.98 -2.42 -0.99
CA ALA A 344 20.44 -2.80 0.31
C ALA A 344 20.43 -4.33 0.49
N LEU A 345 20.07 -5.09 -0.54
CA LEU A 345 20.09 -6.56 -0.49
C LEU A 345 21.52 -7.10 -0.34
N GLN A 346 22.52 -6.49 -0.99
CA GLN A 346 23.92 -6.87 -0.83
C GLN A 346 24.43 -6.73 0.61
N GLN A 347 23.95 -5.73 1.36
CA GLN A 347 24.31 -5.54 2.76
C GLN A 347 23.67 -6.57 3.69
N ILE A 348 22.49 -7.07 3.32
CA ILE A 348 21.70 -8.01 4.13
C ILE A 348 22.09 -9.46 3.85
N VAL A 349 22.43 -9.79 2.60
CA VAL A 349 22.89 -11.13 2.23
C VAL A 349 24.30 -11.33 2.79
N PRO A 350 24.53 -12.31 3.68
CA PRO A 350 25.85 -12.52 4.26
C PRO A 350 26.87 -12.84 3.18
N GLU A 351 28.06 -12.22 3.27
CA GLU A 351 29.21 -12.57 2.42
C GLU A 351 29.49 -14.06 2.54
N GLN A 352 29.09 -14.84 1.52
CA GLN A 352 29.55 -16.21 1.39
C GLN A 352 31.05 -16.16 1.09
N LYS A 353 31.87 -16.32 2.14
CA LYS A 353 33.33 -16.40 2.02
C LYS A 353 33.68 -17.38 0.90
N ALA A 354 34.28 -16.82 -0.14
CA ALA A 354 34.81 -17.52 -1.28
C ALA A 354 35.73 -18.65 -0.80
N LYS A 355 35.36 -19.90 -1.11
CA LYS A 355 36.34 -20.93 -1.44
C LYS A 355 35.81 -22.10 -2.28
N ASP A 356 34.51 -22.46 -2.28
CA ASP A 356 34.06 -23.64 -3.05
C ASP A 356 32.61 -23.62 -3.61
N SER A 357 32.06 -22.49 -4.08
CA SER A 357 30.79 -22.56 -4.82
C SER A 357 30.59 -21.47 -5.87
N LYS A 358 30.91 -21.78 -7.12
CA LYS A 358 30.57 -20.99 -8.32
C LYS A 358 29.05 -20.85 -8.59
N LYS A 359 28.15 -21.16 -7.63
CA LYS A 359 26.70 -21.32 -7.89
C LYS A 359 25.68 -20.96 -6.80
N ASN A 360 26.06 -20.48 -5.61
CA ASN A 360 25.09 -20.25 -4.51
C ASN A 360 24.85 -18.77 -4.13
N GLY A 361 24.91 -17.86 -5.12
CA GLY A 361 24.37 -16.51 -4.93
C GLY A 361 22.84 -16.52 -4.84
N ASP A 362 22.26 -15.63 -4.03
CA ASP A 362 20.81 -15.42 -3.97
C ASP A 362 20.26 -15.19 -5.39
N ILE A 363 19.23 -15.95 -5.77
CA ILE A 363 18.70 -15.92 -7.13
C ILE A 363 18.09 -14.56 -7.47
N VAL A 364 17.40 -13.93 -6.51
CA VAL A 364 16.79 -12.61 -6.70
C VAL A 364 17.91 -11.61 -6.94
N LEU A 365 18.92 -11.56 -6.06
CA LEU A 365 20.04 -10.64 -6.19
C LEU A 365 20.77 -10.80 -7.53
N SER A 366 21.11 -12.04 -7.92
CA SER A 366 21.80 -12.29 -9.20
C SER A 366 20.98 -11.81 -10.41
N THR A 367 19.68 -12.13 -10.45
CA THR A 367 18.80 -11.68 -11.55
C THR A 367 18.58 -10.18 -11.56
N LEU A 368 18.64 -9.53 -10.40
CA LEU A 368 18.45 -8.10 -10.25
C LEU A 368 19.71 -7.35 -10.74
N CYS A 369 20.92 -7.84 -10.43
CA CYS A 369 22.17 -7.35 -11.00
C CYS A 369 22.18 -7.47 -12.53
N ASP A 370 21.79 -8.64 -13.08
CA ASP A 370 21.71 -8.87 -14.52
C ASP A 370 20.73 -7.90 -15.20
N LEU A 371 19.55 -7.69 -14.59
CA LEU A 371 18.53 -6.75 -15.06
C LEU A 371 19.03 -5.29 -15.04
N ILE A 372 19.72 -4.88 -13.97
CA ILE A 372 20.31 -3.53 -13.86
C ILE A 372 21.34 -3.31 -14.96
N ALA A 373 22.20 -4.29 -15.22
CA ALA A 373 23.24 -4.19 -16.25
C ALA A 373 22.61 -4.04 -17.64
N GLU A 374 21.60 -4.87 -17.94
CA GLU A 374 20.88 -4.86 -19.21
C GLU A 374 20.13 -3.53 -19.45
N LEU A 375 19.37 -3.06 -18.47
CA LEU A 375 18.64 -1.79 -18.57
C LEU A 375 19.57 -0.58 -18.62
N SER A 376 20.67 -0.59 -17.85
CA SER A 376 21.65 0.50 -17.88
C SER A 376 22.36 0.57 -19.22
N ALA A 377 22.69 -0.57 -19.82
CA ALA A 377 23.30 -0.63 -21.15
C ALA A 377 22.32 -0.16 -22.24
N ALA A 378 21.04 -0.52 -22.14
CA ALA A 378 20.00 -0.06 -23.05
C ALA A 378 19.77 1.45 -22.93
N LEU A 379 19.72 2.00 -21.72
CA LEU A 379 19.50 3.43 -21.48
C LEU A 379 20.66 4.29 -21.96
N LYS A 380 21.92 3.81 -21.86
CA LYS A 380 23.10 4.51 -22.40
C LYS A 380 23.14 4.61 -23.93
N ARG A 381 22.36 3.80 -24.64
CA ARG A 381 22.31 3.78 -26.12
C ARG A 381 21.28 4.75 -26.69
N VAL A 382 20.41 5.31 -25.85
CA VAL A 382 19.36 6.26 -26.22
C VAL A 382 19.79 7.65 -25.84
#